data_AF-A0A531MEX3-F1
#
_entry.id   AF-A0A531MEX3-F1
#
_cell.length_a   1.000
_cell.length_b   1.000
_cell.length_c   1.000
_cell.angle_alpha   90.00
_cell.angle_beta   90.00
_cell.angle_gamma   90.00
#
_symmetry.space_group_name_H-M   'P 1'
#
loop_
_entity.id
_entity.type
_entity.pdbx_description
1 polymer ?
#
loop_
_entity_poly.entity_id
_entity_poly.type
_entity_poly.pdbx_seq_one_letter_code
_entity_poly.pdbx_strand_id
1 'polypeptide(L)' 'VNDWRIKPAGSEGYRTAEVTLGGVDTNGLDQKTMQAKSMPGLFFIGEVVDVTGWLGGYNFQWAWSSGWAAGQAC' A
#
# COMPACT_ATOMS: atom_id res chain seq x y z
N VAL A 1 -1.36 -5.25 38.60
CA VAL A 1 -1.26 -4.23 37.52
C VAL A 1 -1.65 -4.92 36.22
N ASN A 2 -2.94 -4.91 35.86
CA ASN A 2 -3.45 -5.64 34.67
C ASN A 2 -4.28 -4.75 33.71
N ASP A 3 -4.63 -3.52 34.11
CA ASP A 3 -5.40 -2.57 33.28
C ASP A 3 -4.76 -1.18 33.34
N TRP A 4 -3.53 -1.06 32.83
CA TRP A 4 -2.86 0.25 32.75
C TRP A 4 -3.34 0.99 31.50
N ARG A 5 -4.13 2.04 31.73
CA ARG A 5 -4.70 2.87 30.65
C ARG A 5 -3.76 4.01 30.31
N ILE A 6 -3.35 4.06 29.04
CA ILE A 6 -2.52 5.13 28.47
C ILE A 6 -3.31 5.77 27.34
N LYS A 7 -3.31 7.11 27.30
CA LYS A 7 -3.85 7.89 26.18
C LYS A 7 -2.67 8.54 25.42
N PRO A 8 -2.31 8.06 24.22
CA PRO A 8 -1.28 8.69 23.41
C PRO A 8 -1.68 10.12 23.03
N ALA A 9 -0.69 11.02 22.91
CA ALA A 9 -0.91 12.40 22.47
C ALA A 9 -1.11 12.53 20.94
N GLY A 10 -0.59 11.57 20.16
CA GLY A 10 -0.64 11.55 18.71
C GLY A 10 0.38 10.55 18.13
N SER A 11 0.55 10.54 16.81
CA SER A 11 1.63 9.83 16.13
C SER A 11 2.81 10.77 15.85
N GLU A 12 4.00 10.19 15.66
CA GLU A 12 5.23 10.95 15.35
C GLU A 12 5.27 11.48 13.91
N GLY A 13 4.38 11.00 13.04
CA GLY A 13 4.25 11.43 11.66
C GLY A 13 5.21 10.75 10.68
N TYR A 14 5.22 11.23 9.43
CA TYR A 14 5.87 10.56 8.30
C TYR A 14 7.40 10.46 8.36
N ARG A 15 8.07 11.24 9.23
CA ARG A 15 9.52 11.15 9.38
C ARG A 15 9.97 9.87 10.07
N THR A 16 9.08 9.24 10.84
CA THR A 16 9.36 7.99 11.55
C THR A 16 8.41 6.86 11.17
N ALA A 17 7.31 7.15 10.46
CA ALA A 17 6.42 6.12 9.93
C ALA A 17 7.15 5.24 8.90
N GLU A 18 6.98 3.92 9.02
CA GLU A 18 7.57 2.96 8.09
C GLU A 18 6.76 2.76 6.80
N VAL A 19 5.46 3.10 6.82
CA VAL A 19 4.53 2.95 5.70
C VAL A 19 3.49 4.06 5.65
N THR A 20 2.94 4.30 4.46
CA THR A 20 1.83 5.22 4.22
C THR A 20 0.50 4.45 4.18
N LEU A 21 -0.49 4.95 4.92
CA LEU A 21 -1.89 4.51 4.80
C LEU A 21 -2.61 5.38 3.76
N GLY A 22 -3.40 4.75 2.88
CA GLY A 22 -4.02 5.42 1.73
C GLY A 22 -3.21 5.24 0.44
N GLY A 23 -3.62 5.93 -0.63
CA GLY A 23 -2.94 5.90 -1.92
C GLY A 23 -3.90 6.04 -3.09
N VAL A 24 -3.49 5.55 -4.26
CA VAL A 24 -4.36 5.40 -5.43
C VAL A 24 -5.44 4.38 -5.12
N ASP A 25 -6.71 4.77 -5.31
CA ASP A 25 -7.88 3.92 -5.06
C ASP A 25 -7.82 2.65 -5.91
N THR A 26 -7.82 1.50 -5.24
CA THR A 26 -7.79 0.18 -5.87
C THR A 26 -9.00 -0.08 -6.76
N ASN A 27 -10.13 0.61 -6.55
CA ASN A 27 -11.30 0.54 -7.44
C ASN A 27 -11.00 1.10 -8.84
N GLY A 28 -10.04 2.02 -8.95
CA GLY A 28 -9.59 2.61 -10.20
C GLY A 28 -8.63 1.72 -11.01
N LEU A 29 -8.17 0.61 -10.43
CA LEU A 29 -7.17 -0.28 -11.05
C LEU A 29 -7.80 -1.62 -11.46
N ASP A 30 -7.28 -2.20 -12.54
CA ASP A 30 -7.51 -3.61 -12.85
C ASP A 30 -6.73 -4.48 -11.85
N GLN A 31 -7.44 -5.37 -11.15
CA GLN A 31 -6.86 -6.16 -10.06
C GLN A 31 -5.86 -7.23 -10.53
N LYS A 32 -5.83 -7.58 -11.82
CA LYS A 32 -4.91 -8.57 -12.38
C LYS A 32 -3.69 -7.92 -13.00
N THR A 33 -3.85 -6.77 -13.65
CA THR A 33 -2.77 -6.11 -14.41
C THR A 33 -2.18 -4.90 -13.72
N MET A 34 -2.84 -4.36 -12.69
CA MET A 34 -2.50 -3.09 -12.04
C MET A 34 -2.61 -1.85 -12.97
N GLN A 35 -3.25 -2.00 -14.13
CA GLN A 35 -3.46 -0.89 -15.06
C GLN A 35 -4.60 0.01 -14.60
N ALA A 36 -4.45 1.33 -14.79
CA ALA A 36 -5.52 2.28 -14.55
C ALA A 36 -6.68 2.08 -15.52
N LYS A 37 -7.89 1.87 -14.99
CA LYS A 37 -9.11 1.67 -15.80
C LYS A 37 -9.44 2.90 -16.66
N SER A 38 -9.09 4.09 -16.20
CA SER A 38 -9.37 5.36 -16.89
C SER A 38 -8.31 5.75 -17.93
N MET A 39 -7.14 5.12 -17.94
CA MET A 39 -6.04 5.51 -18.80
C MET A 39 -5.23 4.30 -19.26
N PRO A 40 -5.48 3.79 -20.49
CA PRO A 40 -4.73 2.67 -21.01
C PRO A 40 -3.22 2.95 -21.10
N GLY A 41 -2.39 1.98 -20.70
CA GLY A 41 -0.93 2.11 -20.67
C GLY A 41 -0.34 2.76 -19.42
N LEU A 42 -1.17 3.24 -18.48
CA LEU A 42 -0.74 3.73 -17.16
C LEU A 42 -0.93 2.64 -16.09
N PHE A 43 0.09 2.40 -15.28
CA PHE A 43 0.11 1.37 -14.23
C PHE A 43 0.56 1.95 -12.89
N PHE A 44 0.03 1.41 -11.79
CA PHE A 44 0.41 1.77 -10.43
C PHE A 44 0.72 0.51 -9.61
N ILE A 45 1.87 0.48 -8.94
CA ILE A 45 2.35 -0.69 -8.19
C ILE A 45 2.96 -0.28 -6.85
N GLY A 46 3.05 -1.23 -5.91
CA GLY A 46 3.67 -1.00 -4.61
C GLY A 46 2.88 -0.05 -3.71
N GLU A 47 3.61 0.66 -2.83
CA GLU A 47 3.05 1.46 -1.74
C GLU A 47 2.24 2.68 -2.20
N VAL A 48 2.36 3.11 -3.46
CA VAL A 48 1.56 4.22 -4.00
C VAL A 48 0.07 3.85 -4.12
N VAL A 49 -0.25 2.54 -4.17
CA VAL A 49 -1.61 2.02 -4.22
C VAL A 49 -2.14 1.91 -2.78
N ASP A 50 -3.44 2.14 -2.59
CA ASP A 50 -4.13 2.01 -1.30
C ASP A 50 -4.22 0.55 -0.83
N VAL A 51 -3.05 -0.03 -0.49
CA VAL A 51 -2.84 -1.36 0.06
C VAL A 51 -1.71 -1.28 1.07
N THR A 52 -2.03 -1.45 2.35
CA THR A 52 -1.06 -1.40 3.44
C THR A 52 -1.00 -2.77 4.14
N GLY A 53 0.18 -3.39 4.12
CA GLY A 53 0.45 -4.63 4.83
C GLY A 53 0.82 -4.40 6.30
N TRP A 54 0.67 -5.43 7.13
CA TRP A 54 1.18 -5.43 8.50
C TRP A 54 2.71 -5.38 8.55
N LEU A 55 3.26 -5.05 9.71
CA LEU A 55 4.69 -5.16 9.96
C LEU A 55 5.15 -6.63 9.80
N GLY A 56 6.35 -6.83 9.25
CA GLY A 56 6.92 -8.18 9.06
C GLY A 56 7.01 -8.64 7.61
N GLY A 57 7.24 -7.71 6.67
CA GLY A 57 7.56 -8.04 5.27
C GLY A 57 6.38 -8.05 4.30
N TYR A 58 5.15 -7.86 4.77
CA TYR A 58 3.95 -7.85 3.92
C TYR A 58 3.96 -6.72 2.89
N ASN A 59 4.48 -5.54 3.23
CA ASN A 59 4.60 -4.41 2.30
C ASN A 59 5.60 -4.71 1.17
N PHE A 60 6.71 -5.40 1.47
CA PHE A 60 7.62 -5.88 0.43
C PHE A 60 6.96 -6.94 -0.44
N GLN A 61 6.28 -7.93 0.15
CA GLN A 61 5.55 -8.94 -0.62
C GLN A 61 4.53 -8.33 -1.59
N TRP A 62 3.83 -7.29 -1.15
CA TRP A 62 2.91 -6.52 -1.98
C TRP A 62 3.63 -5.82 -3.13
N ALA A 63 4.73 -5.13 -2.84
CA ALA A 63 5.54 -4.47 -3.87
C ALA A 63 6.03 -5.45 -4.94
N TRP A 64 6.49 -6.65 -4.55
CA TRP A 64 6.93 -7.68 -5.49
C TRP A 64 5.78 -8.23 -6.33
N SER A 65 4.65 -8.55 -5.70
CA SER A 65 3.51 -9.18 -6.37
C SER A 65 2.85 -8.22 -7.38
N SER A 66 2.62 -6.97 -6.97
CA SER A 66 2.03 -5.94 -7.85
C SER A 66 2.97 -5.56 -9.00
N GLY A 67 4.27 -5.42 -8.72
CA GLY A 67 5.28 -5.16 -9.76
C GLY A 67 5.37 -6.28 -10.79
N TRP A 68 5.33 -7.54 -10.35
CA TRP A 68 5.30 -8.69 -11.26
C TRP A 68 4.04 -8.69 -12.13
N ALA A 69 2.86 -8.48 -11.52
CA ALA A 69 1.59 -8.47 -12.23
C ALA A 69 1.55 -7.41 -13.34
N ALA A 70 1.99 -6.18 -13.05
CA ALA A 70 2.11 -5.13 -14.06
C ALA A 70 3.13 -5.50 -15.15
N GLY A 71 4.31 -5.98 -14.76
CA GLY A 71 5.38 -6.33 -15.70
C GLY A 71 5.01 -7.46 -16.68
N GLN A 72 4.07 -8.34 -16.33
CA GLN A 72 3.57 -9.38 -17.24
C GLN A 72 2.47 -8.88 -18.20
N ALA A 73 1.90 -7.70 -17.94
CA ALA A 73 0.81 -7.13 -18.72
C ALA A 73 1.24 -5.96 -19.63
N CYS A 74 2.44 -5.42 -19.44
CA CYS A 74 3.03 -4.32 -20.22
C CYS A 74 3.57 -4.74 -21.58
#